data_AF-A0A3R7WIS7-F1
#
_entry.id   AF-A0A3R7WIS7-F1
#
_cell.length_a   1.000
_cell.length_b   1.000
_cell.length_c   1.000
_cell.angle_alpha   90.00
_cell.angle_beta   90.00
_cell.angle_gamma   90.00
#
_symmetry.space_group_name_H-M   'P 1'
#
loop_
_entity.id
_entity.type
_entity.pdbx_description
1 polymer ?
#
loop_
_entity_poly.entity_id
_entity_poly.type
_entity_poly.pdbx_seq_one_letter_code
_entity_poly.pdbx_strand_id
1 'polypeptide(L)'
;MNVKCPQQTNRWSHLGRLLTFLKSHRRQLMEYCVENRPDNAPTYEWWLMTFSIALIIDAIKVTITILQSGSLLNAILLIVSVE
;
A
#
# COMPACT_ATOMS: atom_id res chain seq x y z
N MET A 1 15.89 25.78 0.30
CA MET A 1 14.89 24.93 0.99
C MET A 1 15.11 23.49 0.54
N ASN A 2 15.64 22.62 1.40
CA ASN A 2 15.92 21.21 1.09
C ASN A 2 14.78 20.34 1.66
N VAL A 3 13.57 20.53 1.13
CA VAL A 3 12.42 19.72 1.54
C VAL A 3 12.52 18.41 0.76
N LYS A 4 13.04 17.36 1.41
CA LYS A 4 12.95 16.00 0.86
C LYS A 4 11.48 15.67 0.70
N CYS A 5 11.03 15.50 -0.55
CA CYS A 5 9.70 15.01 -0.87
C CYS A 5 9.41 13.80 0.04
N PRO A 6 8.28 13.75 0.77
CA PRO A 6 8.04 12.70 1.74
C PRO A 6 7.97 11.37 1.00
N GLN A 7 9.06 10.61 0.96
CA GLN A 7 9.07 9.27 0.39
C GLN A 7 7.88 8.52 0.98
N GLN A 8 7.16 7.72 0.17
CA GLN A 8 6.08 6.86 0.69
C GLN A 8 6.56 6.28 2.00
N THR A 9 5.86 6.58 3.10
CA THR A 9 6.37 6.20 4.42
C THR A 9 6.65 4.70 4.36
N ASN A 10 7.85 4.33 4.79
CA ASN A 10 8.37 2.95 4.71
C ASN A 10 7.30 1.93 5.12
N ARG A 11 6.49 2.25 6.13
CA ARG A 11 5.36 1.47 6.62
C ARG A 11 4.32 1.11 5.55
N TRP A 12 3.79 2.07 4.78
CA TRP A 12 2.77 1.78 3.75
C TRP A 12 3.36 0.98 2.59
N SER A 13 4.62 1.27 2.24
CA SER A 13 5.36 0.51 1.23
C SER A 13 5.56 -0.94 1.65
N HIS A 14 6.00 -1.17 2.89
CA HIS A 14 6.20 -2.51 3.46
C HIS A 14 4.88 -3.27 3.56
N LEU A 15 3.83 -2.62 4.07
CA LEU A 15 2.51 -3.24 4.17
C LEU A 15 1.97 -3.60 2.78
N GLY A 16 2.10 -2.72 1.79
CA GLY A 16 1.74 -3.01 0.41
C GLY A 16 2.47 -4.24 -0.15
N ARG A 17 3.79 -4.36 0.08
CA ARG A 17 4.56 -5.54 -0.35
C ARG A 17 4.08 -6.82 0.32
N LEU A 18 3.79 -6.78 1.61
CA LEU A 18 3.25 -7.92 2.36
C LEU A 18 1.88 -8.34 1.78
N LEU A 19 0.98 -7.40 1.56
CA LEU A 19 -0.34 -7.69 1.00
C LEU A 19 -0.26 -8.25 -0.42
N THR A 20 0.64 -7.72 -1.26
CA THR A 20 0.92 -8.30 -2.58
C THR A 20 1.38 -9.75 -2.45
N PHE A 21 2.33 -10.04 -1.55
CA PHE A 21 2.81 -11.40 -1.33
C PHE A 21 1.68 -12.35 -0.91
N LEU A 22 0.88 -11.95 0.08
CA LEU A 22 -0.25 -12.74 0.58
C LEU A 22 -1.28 -13.02 -0.51
N LYS A 23 -1.58 -12.01 -1.35
CA LYS A 23 -2.52 -12.16 -2.47
C LYS A 23 -1.99 -13.07 -3.56
N SER A 24 -0.73 -12.93 -3.95
CA SER A 24 -0.11 -13.73 -5.00
C SER A 24 0.04 -15.21 -4.62
N HIS A 25 0.20 -15.51 -3.33
CA HIS A 25 0.44 -16.87 -2.84
C HIS A 25 -0.72 -17.43 -2.01
N ARG A 26 -1.93 -16.83 -2.10
CA ARG A 26 -3.11 -17.20 -1.28
C ARG A 26 -3.33 -18.70 -1.21
N ARG A 27 -3.36 -19.37 -2.36
CA ARG A 27 -3.66 -20.82 -2.44
C ARG A 27 -2.62 -21.65 -1.68
N GLN A 28 -1.34 -21.41 -1.97
CA GLN A 28 -0.23 -22.13 -1.34
C GLN A 28 -0.17 -21.88 0.17
N LEU A 29 -0.43 -20.64 0.60
CA LEU A 29 -0.48 -20.29 2.02
C LEU A 29 -1.67 -20.97 2.71
N MET A 30 -2.84 -21.04 2.07
CA MET A 30 -3.98 -21.76 2.62
C MET A 30 -3.71 -23.26 2.72
N GLU A 31 -3.18 -23.89 1.67
CA GLU A 31 -2.81 -25.30 1.68
C GLU A 31 -1.82 -25.59 2.82
N TYR A 32 -0.75 -24.80 2.92
CA TYR A 32 0.25 -24.93 3.99
C TYR A 32 -0.36 -24.74 5.39
N CYS A 33 -1.21 -23.73 5.57
CA CYS A 33 -1.85 -23.47 6.87
C CYS A 33 -2.81 -24.58 7.27
N VAL A 34 -3.62 -25.11 6.35
CA VAL A 34 -4.54 -26.22 6.63
C VAL A 34 -3.77 -27.47 7.00
N GLU A 35 -2.65 -27.75 6.32
CA GLU A 35 -1.83 -28.94 6.57
C GLU A 35 -1.01 -28.83 7.86
N ASN A 36 -0.38 -27.68 8.13
CA ASN A 36 0.62 -27.56 9.19
C ASN A 36 0.12 -26.81 10.43
N ARG A 37 -0.88 -25.94 10.31
CA ARG A 37 -1.41 -25.10 11.41
C ARG A 37 -2.92 -24.86 11.28
N PRO A 38 -3.75 -25.92 11.28
CA PRO A 38 -5.18 -25.82 11.01
C PRO A 38 -5.91 -24.85 11.96
N ASP A 39 -5.55 -24.85 13.25
CA ASP A 39 -6.17 -23.97 14.26
C ASP A 39 -5.87 -22.47 14.04
N ASN A 40 -4.79 -22.17 13.31
CA ASN A 40 -4.38 -20.80 13.00
C ASN A 40 -4.55 -20.48 11.51
N ALA A 41 -5.28 -21.31 10.76
CA ALA A 41 -5.52 -21.07 9.35
C ALA A 41 -6.36 -19.78 9.18
N PRO A 42 -5.97 -18.87 8.27
CA PRO A 42 -6.71 -17.63 8.10
C PRO A 42 -8.14 -17.91 7.62
N THR A 43 -9.13 -17.32 8.28
CA THR A 43 -10.54 -17.47 7.91
C THR A 43 -10.86 -16.75 6.61
N TYR A 44 -12.06 -16.98 6.09
CA TYR A 44 -12.56 -16.27 4.92
C TYR A 44 -12.59 -14.74 5.14
N GLU A 45 -13.08 -14.30 6.30
CA GLU A 45 -13.17 -12.89 6.69
C GLU A 45 -11.79 -12.24 6.75
N TRP A 46 -10.79 -12.98 7.25
CA TRP A 46 -9.41 -12.50 7.29
C TRP A 46 -8.86 -12.21 5.88
N TRP A 47 -9.09 -13.12 4.94
CA TRP A 47 -8.71 -12.90 3.54
C TRP A 47 -9.47 -11.75 2.89
N LEU A 48 -10.76 -11.62 3.17
CA LEU A 48 -11.59 -10.52 2.69
C LEU A 48 -11.05 -9.16 3.16
N MET A 49 -10.70 -9.05 4.45
CA MET A 49 -10.09 -7.84 5.01
C MET A 49 -8.73 -7.56 4.39
N THR A 50 -7.90 -8.59 4.22
CA THR A 50 -6.57 -8.46 3.60
C THR A 50 -6.65 -7.91 2.18
N PHE A 51 -7.58 -8.40 1.36
CA PHE A 51 -7.77 -7.89 0.00
C PHE A 51 -8.37 -6.49 -0.04
N SER A 52 -9.28 -6.17 0.88
CA SER A 52 -9.83 -4.83 1.01
C SER A 52 -8.74 -3.81 1.36
N ILE A 53 -7.87 -4.12 2.32
CA ILE A 53 -6.74 -3.26 2.69
C ILE A 53 -5.76 -3.11 1.53
N ALA A 54 -5.51 -4.18 0.75
CA ALA A 54 -4.63 -4.11 -0.41
C ALA A 54 -5.11 -3.07 -1.43
N LEU A 55 -6.42 -3.05 -1.73
CA LEU A 55 -7.03 -2.06 -2.61
C LEU A 55 -6.87 -0.63 -2.07
N ILE A 56 -7.08 -0.44 -0.76
CA ILE A 56 -6.90 0.87 -0.12
C ILE A 56 -5.46 1.35 -0.25
N ILE A 57 -4.48 0.46 -0.04
CA ILE A 57 -3.06 0.82 -0.18
C ILE A 57 -2.75 1.19 -1.62
N ASP A 58 -3.22 0.44 -2.61
CA ASP A 58 -2.97 0.77 -4.01
C ASP A 58 -3.55 2.14 -4.37
N ALA A 59 -4.75 2.48 -3.88
CA ALA A 59 -5.33 3.81 -4.03
C ALA A 59 -4.48 4.91 -3.37
N ILE A 60 -4.01 4.69 -2.13
CA ILE A 60 -3.12 5.62 -1.43
C ILE A 60 -1.82 5.81 -2.21
N LYS A 61 -1.23 4.73 -2.75
CA LYS A 61 0.00 4.80 -3.53
C LYS A 61 -0.19 5.68 -4.76
N VAL A 62 -1.26 5.47 -5.53
CA VAL A 62 -1.59 6.30 -6.70
C VAL A 62 -1.75 7.76 -6.31
N THR A 63 -2.53 8.06 -5.26
CA THR A 63 -2.74 9.42 -4.77
C THR A 63 -1.43 10.09 -4.36
N ILE A 64 -0.56 9.38 -3.63
CA ILE A 64 0.76 9.90 -3.26
C ILE A 64 1.62 10.16 -4.51
N THR A 65 1.64 9.23 -5.47
CA THR A 65 2.40 9.42 -6.72
C THR A 65 1.91 10.63 -7.51
N ILE A 66 0.60 10.86 -7.57
CA ILE A 66 0.01 12.06 -8.19
C ILE A 66 0.47 13.32 -7.44
N LEU A 67 0.35 13.35 -6.12
CA LEU A 67 0.77 14.49 -5.29
C LEU A 67 2.27 14.79 -5.39
N GLN A 68 3.09 13.77 -5.63
CA GLN A 68 4.53 13.89 -5.80
C GLN A 68 4.96 14.21 -7.24
N SER A 69 4.04 14.19 -8.21
CA SER A 69 4.36 14.54 -9.58
C SER A 69 4.78 16.02 -9.66
N GLY A 70 5.87 16.31 -10.38
CA GLY A 70 6.47 17.65 -10.43
C GLY A 70 5.54 18.75 -10.96
N SER A 71 4.44 18.38 -11.65
CA SER A 71 3.43 19.32 -12.13
C SER A 71 2.62 19.99 -11.01
N LEU A 72 2.26 19.26 -9.94
CA LEU A 72 1.52 19.81 -8.81
C LEU A 72 2.42 20.61 -7.85
N LEU A 73 3.65 20.14 -7.63
CA LEU A 73 4.65 20.85 -6.85
C LEU A 73 5.00 22.21 -7.48
N ASN A 74 5.16 22.27 -8.80
CA ASN A 74 5.44 23.51 -9.53
C ASN A 74 4.20 24.43 -9.59
N ALA A 75 2.99 23.88 -9.73
CA ALA A 75 1.76 24.68 -9.73
C ALA A 75 1.52 25.37 -8.37
N ILE A 76 1.75 24.69 -7.25
CA ILE A 76 1.65 25.28 -5.90
C ILE A 76 2.74 26.34 -5.69
N LEU A 77 3.98 26.07 -6.12
CA LEU A 77 5.08 27.05 -6.06
C LEU A 77 4.77 28.33 -6.85
N LEU A 78 4.13 28.21 -8.02
CA LEU A 78 3.70 29.36 -8.82
C LEU A 78 2.58 30.15 -8.13
N ILE A 79 1.62 29.48 -7.48
CA ILE A 79 0.54 30.16 -6.75
C ILE A 79 1.09 30.93 -5.54
N VAL A 80 2.04 30.36 -4.79
CA VAL A 80 2.65 31.00 -3.61
C VAL A 80 3.70 32.06 -3.99
N SER A 81 4.24 32.03 -5.21
CA SER A 81 5.19 33.07 -5.68
C SER A 81 4.52 34.27 -6.36
N VAL A 82 3.18 34.25 -6.49
CA VAL A 82 2.37 35.33 -7.08
C VAL A 82 1.70 36.20 -6.01
N GLU A 83 1.82 35.84 -4.72
CA GLU A 83 1.57 36.72 -3.57
C GLU A 83 2.88 37.35 -3.07
#